data_AF-A0A8T5TQY4-F1
#
_entry.id   AF-A0A8T5TQY4-F1
#
_cell.length_a   1.000
_cell.length_b   1.000
_cell.length_c   1.000
_cell.angle_alpha   90.00
_cell.angle_beta   90.00
_cell.angle_gamma   90.00
#
_symmetry.space_group_name_H-M   'P 1'
#
loop_
_entity.id
_entity.type
_entity.pdbx_description
1 polymer ?
#
loop_
_entity_poly.entity_id
_entity_poly.type
_entity_poly.pdbx_seq_one_letter_code
_entity_poly.pdbx_strand_id
1 'polypeptide(L)'
;MSIINSFINFELKLKQYKLQFLFLFLFWFLGFLFFLFTVPSSNFGELVLYSLTVRSPLNAGDFANFYSLIWPILLEVIVFGFIMGELLEKYNPLITSRILAKHKRNHTVIIGLCHLSERIIEYCIANKEPYCIIEDNEELVEDLINSGCPVVVGDPTETTNLAFASTKRAKEVFIAIDDARIAIICTEKIRKTNQECPIYVRAFEDHVQEYLTQSPLNAIPFSTSKWAMDGIREWIKGKKGKAVVIGRDSLTHRIAYDISLQPDREVFLFDDEHDGIEFNVNDQLHIINEFACFLSDLRAHVKLEEVTQAFICWKRDSEFDESLYLTSKLSLRFPHIEIYVRIFDEELTDLVENYNATTFSTSSNAFRMLQKQVPSSSAIAPKLDE
;
A
#
# COMPACT_ATOMS: atom_id res chain seq x y z
N MET A 1 12.40 -15.35 -4.18
CA MET A 1 11.70 -16.05 -3.07
C MET A 1 12.63 -17.08 -2.44
N SER A 2 12.85 -17.02 -1.12
CA SER A 2 13.71 -17.98 -0.42
C SER A 2 13.06 -19.38 -0.39
N ILE A 3 13.86 -20.43 -0.61
CA ILE A 3 13.48 -21.86 -0.50
C ILE A 3 12.73 -22.13 0.82
N ILE A 4 13.07 -21.39 1.88
CA ILE A 4 12.46 -21.48 3.21
C ILE A 4 10.96 -21.15 3.17
N ASN A 5 10.54 -20.15 2.39
CA ASN A 5 9.12 -19.80 2.26
C ASN A 5 8.33 -20.89 1.52
N SER A 6 8.96 -21.59 0.58
CA SER A 6 8.35 -22.72 -0.12
C SER A 6 8.14 -23.91 0.82
N PHE A 7 9.10 -24.19 1.71
CA PHE A 7 9.00 -25.26 2.70
C PHE A 7 7.91 -25.00 3.75
N ILE A 8 7.81 -23.77 4.27
CA ILE A 8 6.79 -23.41 5.25
C ILE A 8 5.38 -23.54 4.64
N ASN A 9 5.21 -23.11 3.38
CA ASN A 9 3.94 -23.24 2.67
C ASN A 9 3.56 -24.71 2.46
N PHE A 10 4.52 -25.54 2.05
CA PHE A 10 4.32 -26.99 1.88
C PHE A 10 3.93 -27.68 3.20
N GLU A 11 4.59 -27.34 4.32
CA GLU A 11 4.29 -27.93 5.63
C GLU A 11 2.87 -27.59 6.12
N LEU A 12 2.42 -26.36 5.90
CA LEU A 12 1.07 -25.93 6.26
C LEU A 12 0.00 -26.67 5.43
N LYS A 13 0.25 -26.89 4.14
CA LYS A 13 -0.66 -27.65 3.27
C LYS A 13 -0.71 -29.13 3.61
N LEU A 14 0.43 -29.74 3.96
CA LEU A 14 0.46 -31.12 4.44
C LEU A 14 -0.38 -31.28 5.72
N LYS A 15 -0.44 -30.26 6.59
CA LYS A 15 -1.32 -30.27 7.77
C LYS A 15 -2.81 -30.22 7.41
N GLN A 16 -3.19 -29.51 6.34
CA GLN A 16 -4.58 -29.44 5.87
C GLN A 16 -5.07 -30.77 5.28
N TYR A 17 -4.20 -31.46 4.52
CA TYR A 17 -4.50 -32.77 3.93
C TYR A 17 -4.17 -33.96 4.85
N LYS A 18 -3.83 -33.69 6.12
CA LYS A 18 -3.33 -34.70 7.06
C LYS A 18 -4.28 -35.88 7.22
N LEU A 19 -5.59 -35.62 7.25
CA LEU A 19 -6.58 -36.68 7.44
C LEU A 19 -6.69 -37.59 6.21
N GLN A 20 -6.61 -37.00 5.01
CA GLN A 20 -6.64 -37.71 3.74
C GLN A 20 -5.39 -38.57 3.56
N PHE A 21 -4.21 -38.02 3.83
CA PHE A 21 -2.95 -38.79 3.79
C PHE A 21 -2.89 -39.87 4.89
N LEU A 22 -3.45 -39.61 6.08
CA LEU A 22 -3.57 -40.63 7.13
C LEU A 22 -4.49 -41.77 6.71
N PHE A 23 -5.64 -41.46 6.10
CA PHE A 23 -6.56 -42.46 5.55
C PHE A 23 -5.89 -43.28 4.44
N LEU A 24 -5.20 -42.63 3.50
CA LEU A 24 -4.44 -43.30 2.44
C LEU A 24 -3.39 -44.25 3.02
N PHE A 25 -2.64 -43.81 4.03
CA PHE A 25 -1.64 -44.63 4.71
C PHE A 25 -2.27 -45.83 5.44
N LEU A 26 -3.36 -45.62 6.16
CA LEU A 26 -4.07 -46.71 6.86
C LEU A 26 -4.63 -47.74 5.88
N PHE A 27 -5.18 -47.30 4.76
CA PHE A 27 -5.68 -48.18 3.71
C PHE A 27 -4.53 -48.98 3.08
N TRP A 28 -3.41 -48.31 2.77
CA TRP A 28 -2.19 -48.99 2.30
C TRP A 28 -1.70 -50.04 3.30
N PHE A 29 -1.60 -49.66 4.56
CA PHE A 29 -1.11 -50.51 5.64
C PHE A 29 -2.00 -51.74 5.84
N LEU A 30 -3.32 -51.59 5.74
CA LEU A 30 -4.26 -52.71 5.79
C LEU A 30 -4.04 -53.69 4.63
N GLY A 31 -3.82 -53.18 3.41
CA GLY A 31 -3.48 -54.00 2.25
C GLY A 31 -2.15 -54.72 2.42
N PHE A 32 -1.12 -54.02 2.93
CA PHE A 32 0.17 -54.62 3.23
C PHE A 32 0.07 -55.74 4.27
N LEU A 33 -0.68 -55.53 5.37
CA LEU A 33 -0.95 -56.57 6.36
C LEU A 33 -1.70 -57.76 5.76
N PHE A 34 -2.70 -57.50 4.91
CA PHE A 34 -3.43 -58.56 4.22
C PHE A 34 -2.49 -59.45 3.39
N PHE A 35 -1.61 -58.85 2.57
CA PHE A 35 -0.64 -59.62 1.78
C PHE A 35 0.41 -60.33 2.64
N LEU A 36 0.83 -59.72 3.75
CA LEU A 36 1.74 -60.34 4.71
C LEU A 36 1.18 -61.65 5.28
N PHE A 37 -0.13 -61.71 5.58
CA PHE A 37 -0.76 -62.91 6.13
C PHE A 37 -1.18 -63.93 5.06
N THR A 38 -1.56 -63.47 3.87
CA THR A 38 -2.10 -64.35 2.81
C THR A 38 -1.03 -64.91 1.88
N VAL A 39 0.13 -64.26 1.79
CA VAL A 39 1.27 -64.69 0.96
C VAL A 39 2.54 -64.81 1.82
N PRO A 40 2.56 -65.72 2.82
CA PRO A 40 3.64 -65.78 3.82
C PRO A 40 5.00 -66.25 3.25
N SER A 41 5.02 -66.82 2.05
CA SER A 41 6.24 -67.28 1.37
C SER A 41 6.94 -66.21 0.53
N SER A 42 6.32 -65.03 0.36
CA SER A 42 6.93 -63.94 -0.41
C SER A 42 7.96 -63.18 0.41
N ASN A 43 9.02 -62.73 -0.27
CA ASN A 43 10.00 -61.84 0.36
C ASN A 43 9.38 -60.45 0.64
N PHE A 44 9.99 -59.69 1.55
CA PHE A 44 9.48 -58.37 1.94
C PHE A 44 9.30 -57.41 0.75
N GLY A 45 10.22 -57.45 -0.22
CA GLY A 45 10.15 -56.59 -1.41
C GLY A 45 8.92 -56.91 -2.28
N GLU A 46 8.57 -58.18 -2.43
CA GLU A 46 7.37 -58.61 -3.14
C GLU A 46 6.09 -58.16 -2.43
N LEU A 47 6.05 -58.24 -1.10
CA LEU A 47 4.91 -57.75 -0.31
C LEU A 47 4.68 -56.24 -0.50
N VAL A 48 5.76 -55.46 -0.58
CA VAL A 48 5.67 -54.02 -0.90
C VAL A 48 5.17 -53.80 -2.33
N LEU A 49 5.64 -54.58 -3.30
CA LEU A 49 5.17 -54.47 -4.69
C LEU A 49 3.70 -54.88 -4.86
N TYR A 50 3.22 -55.86 -4.08
CA TYR A 50 1.81 -56.24 -4.03
C TYR A 50 0.95 -55.14 -3.37
N SER A 51 1.40 -54.57 -2.25
CA SER A 51 0.65 -53.48 -1.58
C SER A 51 0.63 -52.19 -2.39
N LEU A 52 1.62 -51.97 -3.27
CA LEU A 52 1.61 -50.87 -4.22
C LEU A 52 0.89 -51.22 -5.54
N THR A 53 0.32 -52.41 -5.66
CA THR A 53 -0.38 -52.92 -6.86
C THR A 53 0.47 -52.97 -8.13
N VAL A 54 1.80 -52.89 -7.99
CA VAL A 54 2.77 -53.03 -9.10
C VAL A 54 2.84 -54.48 -9.57
N ARG A 55 2.56 -55.43 -8.67
CA ARG A 55 2.40 -56.85 -8.97
C ARG A 55 1.09 -57.35 -8.38
N SER A 56 0.63 -58.49 -8.88
CA SER A 56 -0.55 -59.19 -8.34
C SER A 56 -0.20 -60.65 -8.05
N PRO A 57 -0.60 -61.19 -6.89
CA PRO A 57 -0.41 -62.61 -6.60
C PRO A 57 -1.29 -63.48 -7.53
N LEU A 58 -0.78 -64.65 -7.91
CA LEU A 58 -1.44 -65.56 -8.86
C LEU A 58 -2.81 -66.08 -8.39
N ASN A 59 -3.05 -66.13 -7.08
CA ASN A 59 -4.32 -66.54 -6.46
C ASN A 59 -4.91 -65.38 -5.64
N ALA A 60 -5.20 -64.26 -6.30
CA ALA A 60 -5.81 -63.10 -5.67
C ALA A 60 -7.28 -63.40 -5.30
N GLY A 61 -7.56 -63.55 -3.99
CA GLY A 61 -8.93 -63.62 -3.48
C GLY A 61 -9.69 -62.30 -3.67
N ASP A 62 -11.00 -62.30 -3.41
CA ASP A 62 -11.89 -61.16 -3.68
C ASP A 62 -11.39 -59.84 -3.06
N PHE A 63 -10.81 -59.89 -1.84
CA PHE A 63 -10.23 -58.72 -1.20
C PHE A 63 -9.02 -58.17 -1.95
N ALA A 64 -8.14 -59.02 -2.49
CA ALA A 64 -6.99 -58.58 -3.26
C ALA A 64 -7.42 -57.87 -4.55
N ASN A 65 -8.47 -58.39 -5.21
CA ASN A 65 -9.06 -57.77 -6.39
C ASN A 65 -9.70 -56.41 -6.05
N PHE A 66 -10.49 -56.34 -4.97
CA PHE A 66 -11.05 -55.08 -4.46
C PHE A 66 -9.96 -54.06 -4.13
N TYR A 67 -8.92 -54.46 -3.40
CA TYR A 67 -7.80 -53.61 -3.05
C TYR A 67 -7.07 -53.10 -4.28
N SER A 68 -6.80 -53.97 -5.26
CA SER A 68 -6.12 -53.60 -6.51
C SER A 68 -6.88 -52.58 -7.35
N LEU A 69 -8.21 -52.54 -7.25
CA LEU A 69 -9.05 -51.55 -7.90
C LEU A 69 -9.06 -50.22 -7.11
N ILE A 70 -9.27 -50.30 -5.80
CA ILE A 70 -9.52 -49.12 -4.96
C ILE A 70 -8.24 -48.37 -4.62
N TRP A 71 -7.12 -49.06 -4.41
CA TRP A 71 -5.85 -48.43 -4.04
C TRP A 71 -5.37 -47.39 -5.05
N PRO A 72 -5.26 -47.69 -6.36
CA PRO A 72 -4.85 -46.70 -7.36
C PRO A 72 -5.81 -45.51 -7.44
N ILE A 73 -7.12 -45.74 -7.33
CA ILE A 73 -8.14 -44.68 -7.35
C ILE A 73 -7.97 -43.75 -6.15
N LEU A 74 -7.80 -44.30 -4.94
CA LEU A 74 -7.58 -43.48 -3.74
C LEU A 74 -6.28 -42.70 -3.83
N LEU A 75 -5.20 -43.34 -4.31
CA LEU A 75 -3.92 -42.68 -4.51
C LEU A 75 -4.07 -41.52 -5.49
N GLU A 76 -4.68 -41.74 -6.65
CA GLU A 76 -4.90 -40.73 -7.67
C GLU A 76 -5.77 -39.57 -7.16
N VAL A 77 -6.93 -39.84 -6.58
CA VAL A 77 -7.85 -38.81 -6.08
C VAL A 77 -7.20 -37.94 -5.00
N ILE A 78 -6.47 -38.55 -4.06
CA ILE A 78 -5.84 -37.82 -2.96
C ILE A 78 -4.61 -37.04 -3.44
N VAL A 79 -3.75 -37.65 -4.26
CA VAL A 79 -2.54 -36.99 -4.76
C VAL A 79 -2.89 -35.91 -5.78
N PHE A 80 -3.77 -36.20 -6.74
CA PHE A 80 -4.23 -35.21 -7.72
C PHE A 80 -5.05 -34.11 -7.06
N GLY A 81 -5.89 -34.44 -6.07
CA GLY A 81 -6.60 -33.44 -5.27
C GLY A 81 -5.65 -32.51 -4.51
N PHE A 82 -4.56 -33.04 -3.95
CA PHE A 82 -3.50 -32.24 -3.32
C PHE A 82 -2.80 -31.33 -4.34
N ILE A 83 -2.37 -31.87 -5.49
CA ILE A 83 -1.67 -31.12 -6.54
C ILE A 83 -2.59 -30.05 -7.16
N MET A 84 -3.83 -30.39 -7.52
CA MET A 84 -4.77 -29.41 -8.09
C MET A 84 -5.24 -28.39 -7.06
N GLY A 85 -5.41 -28.77 -5.80
CA GLY A 85 -5.63 -27.82 -4.71
C GLY A 85 -4.47 -26.84 -4.59
N GLU A 86 -3.23 -27.30 -4.72
CA GLU A 86 -2.05 -26.45 -4.72
C GLU A 86 -2.00 -25.51 -5.94
N LEU A 87 -2.29 -26.02 -7.13
CA LEU A 87 -2.33 -25.24 -8.37
C LEU A 87 -3.46 -24.21 -8.39
N LEU A 88 -4.64 -24.54 -7.85
CA LEU A 88 -5.79 -23.64 -7.77
C LEU A 88 -5.65 -22.60 -6.64
N GLU A 89 -5.00 -22.92 -5.52
CA GLU A 89 -4.73 -21.91 -4.47
C GLU A 89 -3.65 -20.91 -4.90
N LYS A 90 -2.67 -21.34 -5.71
CA LYS A 90 -1.80 -20.39 -6.44
C LYS A 90 -2.61 -19.43 -7.32
N TYR A 91 -3.85 -19.78 -7.66
CA TYR A 91 -4.77 -18.98 -8.46
C TYR A 91 -5.62 -17.99 -7.66
N ASN A 92 -5.61 -18.03 -6.32
CA ASN A 92 -6.26 -17.00 -5.50
C ASN A 92 -5.19 -16.15 -4.78
N PRO A 93 -4.59 -15.16 -5.48
CA PRO A 93 -3.50 -14.38 -4.94
C PRO A 93 -3.94 -13.53 -3.75
N LEU A 94 -5.23 -13.15 -3.66
CA LEU A 94 -5.83 -12.47 -2.50
C LEU A 94 -5.78 -13.29 -1.21
N ILE A 95 -6.15 -14.58 -1.28
CA ILE A 95 -6.09 -15.45 -0.10
C ILE A 95 -4.63 -15.63 0.33
N THR A 96 -3.74 -15.83 -0.64
CA THR A 96 -2.31 -16.02 -0.40
C THR A 96 -1.68 -14.77 0.25
N SER A 97 -1.92 -13.57 -0.29
CA SER A 97 -1.40 -12.30 0.24
C SER A 97 -1.87 -12.06 1.67
N ARG A 98 -3.15 -12.33 1.97
CA ARG A 98 -3.72 -12.21 3.32
C ARG A 98 -3.11 -13.21 4.31
N ILE A 99 -2.89 -14.45 3.89
CA ILE A 99 -2.20 -15.46 4.73
C ILE A 99 -0.76 -14.99 5.01
N LEU A 100 -0.04 -14.49 4.00
CA LEU A 100 1.31 -13.97 4.18
C LEU A 100 1.35 -12.84 5.22
N ALA A 101 0.40 -11.90 5.17
CA ALA A 101 0.27 -10.83 6.16
C ALA A 101 0.02 -11.37 7.58
N LYS A 102 -0.85 -12.38 7.73
CA LYS A 102 -1.21 -12.99 9.03
C LYS A 102 -0.04 -13.68 9.74
N HIS A 103 0.95 -14.14 8.99
CA HIS A 103 2.11 -14.82 9.53
C HIS A 103 3.32 -13.91 9.77
N LYS A 104 3.24 -12.61 9.42
CA LYS A 104 4.31 -11.64 9.70
C LYS A 104 4.47 -11.38 11.21
N ARG A 105 5.70 -11.02 11.56
CA ARG A 105 6.17 -10.67 12.91
C ARG A 105 7.31 -9.66 12.77
N ASN A 106 7.43 -8.75 13.74
CA ASN A 106 8.49 -7.74 13.76
C ASN A 106 8.61 -7.02 12.40
N HIS A 107 7.45 -6.66 11.85
CA HIS A 107 7.28 -6.10 10.51
C HIS A 107 6.59 -4.74 10.59
N THR A 108 6.74 -3.96 9.53
CA THR A 108 6.06 -2.68 9.35
C THR A 108 4.65 -2.92 8.81
N VAL A 109 3.64 -2.34 9.45
CA VAL A 109 2.27 -2.33 8.92
C VAL A 109 2.03 -0.98 8.27
N ILE A 110 1.53 -0.99 7.04
CA ILE A 110 1.22 0.21 6.27
C ILE A 110 -0.28 0.19 6.00
N ILE A 111 -0.98 1.26 6.34
CA ILE A 111 -2.43 1.40 6.19
C ILE A 111 -2.71 2.52 5.19
N GLY A 112 -3.38 2.18 4.09
CA GLY A 112 -3.63 3.05 2.95
C GLY A 112 -2.50 3.04 1.93
N LEU A 113 -2.83 2.82 0.66
CA LEU A 113 -1.95 2.91 -0.49
C LEU A 113 -2.12 4.27 -1.19
N CYS A 114 -1.03 5.03 -1.20
CA CYS A 114 -0.82 6.30 -1.86
C CYS A 114 0.68 6.47 -2.18
N HIS A 115 1.05 7.54 -2.87
CA HIS A 115 2.45 7.79 -3.24
C HIS A 115 3.44 7.80 -2.07
N LEU A 116 3.05 8.26 -0.86
CA LEU A 116 3.94 8.19 0.31
C LEU A 116 4.17 6.74 0.74
N SER A 117 3.12 5.93 0.81
CA SER A 117 3.24 4.52 1.18
C SER A 117 3.94 3.70 0.11
N GLU A 118 3.81 4.04 -1.18
CA GLU A 118 4.60 3.43 -2.26
C GLU A 118 6.09 3.59 -1.98
N ARG A 119 6.55 4.80 -1.62
CA ARG A 119 7.96 5.03 -1.23
C ARG A 119 8.36 4.21 0.00
N ILE A 120 7.48 4.07 0.99
CA ILE A 120 7.72 3.21 2.16
C ILE A 120 7.90 1.75 1.70
N ILE A 121 7.02 1.25 0.83
CA ILE A 121 7.04 -0.13 0.31
C ILE A 121 8.30 -0.38 -0.51
N GLU A 122 8.61 0.49 -1.47
CA GLU A 122 9.82 0.45 -2.28
C GLU A 122 11.07 0.37 -1.41
N TYR A 123 11.15 1.24 -0.39
CA TYR A 123 12.26 1.25 0.55
C TYR A 123 12.33 -0.07 1.34
N CYS A 124 11.21 -0.58 1.86
CA CYS A 124 11.17 -1.86 2.56
C CYS A 124 11.61 -3.02 1.66
N ILE A 125 11.18 -3.05 0.40
CA ILE A 125 11.59 -4.07 -0.58
C ILE A 125 13.10 -4.00 -0.84
N ALA A 126 13.61 -2.81 -1.18
CA ALA A 126 15.03 -2.59 -1.47
C ALA A 126 15.93 -3.01 -0.30
N ASN A 127 15.48 -2.73 0.93
CA ASN A 127 16.21 -2.99 2.16
C ASN A 127 15.91 -4.34 2.82
N LYS A 128 15.07 -5.18 2.17
CA LYS A 128 14.61 -6.49 2.67
C LYS A 128 13.95 -6.43 4.05
N GLU A 129 13.31 -5.30 4.36
CA GLU A 129 12.56 -5.13 5.60
C GLU A 129 11.18 -5.79 5.49
N PRO A 130 10.76 -6.59 6.49
CA PRO A 130 9.43 -7.18 6.47
C PRO A 130 8.34 -6.12 6.60
N TYR A 131 7.36 -6.12 5.70
CA TYR A 131 6.19 -5.25 5.78
C TYR A 131 4.88 -6.02 5.50
N CYS A 132 3.75 -5.37 5.70
CA CYS A 132 2.43 -5.71 5.13
C CYS A 132 1.57 -4.47 4.92
N ILE A 133 0.62 -4.55 4.00
CA ILE A 133 -0.26 -3.43 3.64
C ILE A 133 -1.72 -3.79 3.97
N ILE A 134 -2.49 -2.80 4.42
CA ILE A 134 -3.95 -2.85 4.48
C ILE A 134 -4.47 -1.76 3.55
N GLU A 135 -5.31 -2.14 2.60
CA GLU A 135 -5.92 -1.24 1.62
C GLU A 135 -7.36 -1.68 1.36
N ASP A 136 -8.32 -0.75 1.29
CA ASP A 136 -9.73 -1.10 1.11
C ASP A 136 -10.09 -1.27 -0.37
N ASN A 137 -9.41 -0.55 -1.26
CA ASN A 137 -9.57 -0.67 -2.70
C ASN A 137 -8.63 -1.74 -3.29
N GLU A 138 -9.22 -2.87 -3.69
CA GLU A 138 -8.49 -3.99 -4.30
C GLU A 138 -7.70 -3.59 -5.56
N GLU A 139 -8.24 -2.69 -6.38
CA GLU A 139 -7.63 -2.28 -7.66
C GLU A 139 -6.26 -1.62 -7.44
N LEU A 140 -6.10 -0.84 -6.37
CA LEU A 140 -4.84 -0.15 -6.07
C LEU A 140 -3.71 -1.12 -5.71
N VAL A 141 -4.06 -2.28 -5.13
CA VAL A 141 -3.08 -3.26 -4.63
C VAL A 141 -2.95 -4.49 -5.53
N GLU A 142 -3.62 -4.53 -6.67
CA GLU A 142 -3.64 -5.70 -7.57
C GLU A 142 -2.22 -6.12 -7.98
N ASP A 143 -1.38 -5.16 -8.39
CA ASP A 143 0.00 -5.43 -8.78
C ASP A 143 0.86 -5.96 -7.62
N LEU A 144 0.63 -5.46 -6.40
CA LEU A 144 1.32 -5.92 -5.21
C LEU A 144 0.89 -7.35 -4.85
N ILE A 145 -0.40 -7.67 -4.97
CA ILE A 145 -0.97 -8.99 -4.76
C ILE A 145 -0.41 -9.99 -5.78
N ASN A 146 -0.40 -9.62 -7.06
CA ASN A 146 0.14 -10.42 -8.16
C ASN A 146 1.66 -10.65 -8.02
N SER A 147 2.38 -9.68 -7.44
CA SER A 147 3.79 -9.79 -7.09
C SER A 147 4.07 -10.65 -5.85
N GLY A 148 3.03 -11.18 -5.18
CA GLY A 148 3.15 -12.01 -3.99
C GLY A 148 3.46 -11.23 -2.71
N CYS A 149 3.10 -9.95 -2.67
CA CYS A 149 3.28 -9.12 -1.48
C CYS A 149 2.25 -9.46 -0.39
N PRO A 150 2.60 -9.27 0.90
CA PRO A 150 1.68 -9.43 2.03
C PRO A 150 0.68 -8.27 2.09
N VAL A 151 -0.53 -8.47 1.56
CA VAL A 151 -1.61 -7.47 1.48
C VAL A 151 -2.86 -8.00 2.17
N VAL A 152 -3.57 -7.12 2.89
CA VAL A 152 -4.91 -7.36 3.42
C VAL A 152 -5.85 -6.39 2.72
N VAL A 153 -6.69 -6.92 1.82
CA VAL A 153 -7.74 -6.14 1.18
C VAL A 153 -8.94 -6.03 2.13
N GLY A 154 -9.34 -4.81 2.46
CA GLY A 154 -10.51 -4.51 3.30
C GLY A 154 -10.35 -3.27 4.18
N ASP A 155 -11.46 -2.80 4.75
CA ASP A 155 -11.52 -1.60 5.59
C ASP A 155 -10.58 -1.74 6.81
N PRO A 156 -9.59 -0.85 6.98
CA PRO A 156 -8.63 -0.90 8.08
C PRO A 156 -9.25 -0.56 9.44
N THR A 157 -10.44 0.03 9.46
CA THR A 157 -11.20 0.22 10.69
C THR A 157 -11.73 -1.10 11.23
N GLU A 158 -11.82 -2.18 10.45
CA GLU A 158 -12.27 -3.48 10.95
C GLU A 158 -11.18 -4.21 11.77
N THR A 159 -11.54 -4.67 12.96
CA THR A 159 -10.62 -5.40 13.86
C THR A 159 -10.10 -6.69 13.22
N THR A 160 -10.90 -7.33 12.37
CA THR A 160 -10.54 -8.52 11.59
C THR A 160 -9.37 -8.24 10.66
N ASN A 161 -9.40 -7.12 9.92
CA ASN A 161 -8.37 -6.76 8.94
C ASN A 161 -7.07 -6.36 9.65
N LEU A 162 -7.16 -5.60 10.75
CA LEU A 162 -6.00 -5.33 11.62
C LEU A 162 -5.38 -6.61 12.19
N ALA A 163 -6.21 -7.59 12.57
CA ALA A 163 -5.73 -8.89 13.06
C ALA A 163 -5.07 -9.71 11.94
N PHE A 164 -5.60 -9.69 10.72
CA PHE A 164 -4.97 -10.31 9.55
C PHE A 164 -3.64 -9.65 9.18
N ALA A 165 -3.48 -8.34 9.39
CA ALA A 165 -2.21 -7.65 9.23
C ALA A 165 -1.22 -7.88 10.38
N SER A 166 -1.60 -8.68 11.40
CA SER A 166 -0.77 -9.01 12.55
C SER A 166 -0.30 -7.80 13.35
N THR A 167 -1.11 -6.75 13.46
CA THR A 167 -0.77 -5.48 14.17
C THR A 167 -0.26 -5.69 15.60
N LYS A 168 -0.79 -6.70 16.31
CA LYS A 168 -0.32 -7.12 17.64
C LYS A 168 1.19 -7.43 17.72
N ARG A 169 1.80 -7.85 16.61
CA ARG A 169 3.23 -8.22 16.52
C ARG A 169 3.99 -7.31 15.55
N ALA A 170 3.38 -6.20 15.15
CA ALA A 170 4.03 -5.20 14.32
C ALA A 170 5.15 -4.51 15.10
N LYS A 171 6.23 -4.21 14.39
CA LYS A 171 7.35 -3.40 14.87
C LYS A 171 6.93 -1.94 14.97
N GLU A 172 6.23 -1.45 13.95
CA GLU A 172 5.71 -0.10 13.82
C GLU A 172 4.54 -0.09 12.84
N VAL A 173 3.70 0.94 12.91
CA VAL A 173 2.57 1.14 11.99
C VAL A 173 2.64 2.52 11.37
N PHE A 174 2.47 2.60 10.05
CA PHE A 174 2.26 3.84 9.31
C PHE A 174 0.82 3.90 8.82
N ILE A 175 0.06 4.90 9.26
CA ILE A 175 -1.27 5.20 8.77
C ILE A 175 -1.13 6.35 7.77
N ALA A 176 -1.17 6.02 6.48
CA ALA A 176 -0.94 6.97 5.38
C ALA A 176 -2.25 7.52 4.78
N ILE A 177 -3.41 7.00 5.22
CA ILE A 177 -4.75 7.46 4.81
C ILE A 177 -4.95 8.92 5.21
N ASP A 178 -5.47 9.72 4.27
CA ASP A 178 -5.78 11.14 4.45
C ASP A 178 -7.24 11.34 4.89
N ASP A 179 -7.67 10.60 5.92
CA ASP A 179 -8.99 10.71 6.56
C ASP A 179 -8.79 10.64 8.07
N ALA A 180 -9.03 11.76 8.76
CA ALA A 180 -8.82 11.89 10.20
C ALA A 180 -9.64 10.89 11.01
N ARG A 181 -10.87 10.57 10.58
CA ARG A 181 -11.77 9.64 11.28
C ARG A 181 -11.22 8.22 11.19
N ILE A 182 -10.84 7.77 9.99
CA ILE A 182 -10.23 6.45 9.79
C ILE A 182 -8.92 6.37 10.57
N ALA A 183 -8.08 7.41 10.51
CA ALA A 183 -6.81 7.48 11.23
C ALA A 183 -6.99 7.36 12.75
N ILE A 184 -7.94 8.08 13.34
CA ILE A 184 -8.27 8.00 14.77
C ILE A 184 -8.74 6.58 15.14
N ILE A 185 -9.70 6.02 14.40
CA ILE A 185 -10.27 4.69 14.70
C ILE A 185 -9.19 3.61 14.61
N CYS A 186 -8.36 3.65 13.58
CA CYS A 186 -7.25 2.72 13.41
C CYS A 186 -6.26 2.83 14.57
N THR A 187 -5.86 4.06 14.92
CA THR A 187 -4.92 4.33 16.03
C THR A 187 -5.44 3.76 17.35
N GLU A 188 -6.71 4.01 17.69
CA GLU A 188 -7.35 3.47 18.89
C GLU A 188 -7.32 1.93 18.92
N LYS A 189 -7.72 1.29 17.82
CA LYS A 189 -7.81 -0.18 17.73
C LYS A 189 -6.43 -0.83 17.78
N ILE A 190 -5.45 -0.26 17.08
CA ILE A 190 -4.07 -0.73 17.12
C ILE A 190 -3.53 -0.61 18.54
N ARG A 191 -3.66 0.55 19.19
CA ARG A 191 -3.15 0.76 20.56
C ARG A 191 -3.75 -0.19 21.58
N LYS A 192 -5.04 -0.56 21.44
CA LYS A 192 -5.69 -1.59 22.29
C LYS A 192 -5.05 -2.97 22.13
N THR A 193 -4.54 -3.31 20.94
CA THR A 193 -3.92 -4.62 20.65
C THR A 193 -2.40 -4.65 20.82
N ASN A 194 -1.73 -3.51 20.61
CA ASN A 194 -0.29 -3.34 20.70
C ASN A 194 0.00 -2.03 21.44
N GLN A 195 0.24 -2.14 22.75
CA GLN A 195 0.35 -0.97 23.63
C GLN A 195 1.66 -0.20 23.45
N GLU A 196 2.70 -0.81 22.89
CA GLU A 196 4.05 -0.22 22.84
C GLU A 196 4.52 0.15 21.43
N CYS A 197 3.91 -0.39 20.36
CA CYS A 197 4.40 -0.08 19.02
C CYS A 197 4.27 1.43 18.68
N PRO A 198 5.26 2.02 18.00
CA PRO A 198 5.14 3.33 17.40
C PRO A 198 4.06 3.31 16.31
N ILE A 199 3.19 4.33 16.33
CA ILE A 199 2.15 4.53 15.33
C ILE A 199 2.38 5.90 14.71
N TYR A 200 2.84 5.95 13.47
CA TYR A 200 3.01 7.17 12.69
C TYR A 200 1.73 7.43 11.92
N VAL A 201 1.13 8.59 12.13
CA VAL A 201 -0.22 8.87 11.63
C VAL A 201 -0.19 10.12 10.77
N ARG A 202 -0.58 9.99 9.51
CA ARG A 202 -0.84 11.17 8.70
C ARG A 202 -2.08 11.87 9.25
N ALA A 203 -1.91 13.09 9.73
CA ALA A 203 -2.98 13.92 10.23
C ALA A 203 -2.67 15.37 9.91
N PHE A 204 -3.60 16.04 9.25
CA PHE A 204 -3.37 17.41 8.83
C PHE A 204 -3.71 18.40 9.95
N GLU A 205 -4.91 18.35 10.50
CA GLU A 205 -5.43 19.36 11.40
C GLU A 205 -4.76 19.32 12.77
N ASP A 206 -4.34 20.49 13.27
CA ASP A 206 -3.59 20.59 14.53
C ASP A 206 -4.36 19.98 15.73
N HIS A 207 -5.69 20.14 15.78
CA HIS A 207 -6.52 19.56 16.84
C HIS A 207 -6.58 18.02 16.78
N VAL A 208 -6.55 17.44 15.58
CA VAL A 208 -6.47 15.98 15.40
C VAL A 208 -5.10 15.47 15.79
N GLN A 209 -4.03 16.17 15.39
CA GLN A 209 -2.67 15.83 15.80
C GLN A 209 -2.53 15.87 17.33
N GLU A 210 -3.06 16.91 17.99
CA GLU A 210 -3.05 17.02 19.44
C GLU A 210 -3.77 15.83 20.09
N TYR A 211 -4.97 15.50 19.64
CA TYR A 211 -5.72 14.34 20.13
C TYR A 211 -4.94 13.02 19.98
N LEU A 212 -4.31 12.79 18.82
CA LEU A 212 -3.53 11.58 18.55
C LEU A 212 -2.30 11.44 19.46
N THR A 213 -1.70 12.55 19.88
CA THR A 213 -0.53 12.54 20.79
C THR A 213 -0.89 12.26 22.25
N GLN A 214 -2.15 12.48 22.65
CA GLN A 214 -2.56 12.31 24.03
C GLN A 214 -2.59 10.84 24.46
N SER A 215 -2.39 10.59 25.76
CA SER A 215 -2.58 9.27 26.35
C SER A 215 -4.05 8.86 26.26
N PRO A 216 -4.37 7.59 25.91
CA PRO A 216 -3.47 6.45 25.76
C PRO A 216 -2.90 6.23 24.36
N LEU A 217 -3.27 7.07 23.37
CA LEU A 217 -2.91 6.86 21.96
C LEU A 217 -1.41 7.01 21.72
N ASN A 218 -0.80 8.07 22.25
CA ASN A 218 0.64 8.36 22.15
C ASN A 218 1.17 8.12 20.72
N ALA A 219 0.40 8.51 19.71
CA ALA A 219 0.77 8.37 18.32
C ALA A 219 1.70 9.52 17.90
N ILE A 220 2.39 9.34 16.78
CA ILE A 220 3.36 10.29 16.23
C ILE A 220 2.73 10.88 14.96
N PRO A 221 1.97 11.98 15.06
CA PRO A 221 1.35 12.57 13.90
C PRO A 221 2.40 13.23 12.99
N PHE A 222 2.14 13.20 11.69
CA PHE A 222 2.91 13.93 10.69
C PHE A 222 2.00 14.48 9.61
N SER A 223 2.47 15.51 8.91
CA SER A 223 1.69 16.21 7.88
C SER A 223 2.57 16.54 6.69
N THR A 224 2.33 15.84 5.59
CA THR A 224 3.03 16.06 4.32
C THR A 224 2.77 17.46 3.78
N SER A 225 1.53 17.93 3.90
CA SER A 225 1.16 19.27 3.48
C SER A 225 1.76 20.36 4.37
N LYS A 226 2.02 20.09 5.66
CA LYS A 226 2.75 21.04 6.53
C LYS A 226 4.20 21.18 6.06
N TRP A 227 4.87 20.07 5.76
CA TRP A 227 6.22 20.12 5.18
C TRP A 227 6.27 20.84 3.83
N ALA A 228 5.25 20.68 2.99
CA ALA A 228 5.14 21.43 1.74
C ALA A 228 4.98 22.94 2.00
N MET A 229 4.10 23.32 2.93
CA MET A 229 3.87 24.72 3.30
C MET A 229 5.10 25.41 3.88
N ASP A 230 5.95 24.69 4.63
CA ASP A 230 7.20 25.26 5.15
C ASP A 230 8.13 25.73 4.03
N GLY A 231 8.21 24.99 2.91
CA GLY A 231 8.96 25.42 1.73
C GLY A 231 8.27 26.59 0.99
N ILE A 232 6.95 26.50 0.82
CA ILE A 232 6.17 27.53 0.13
C ILE A 232 6.25 28.88 0.84
N ARG A 233 6.23 28.87 2.17
CA ARG A 233 6.35 30.09 3.00
C ARG A 233 7.63 30.87 2.72
N GLU A 234 8.73 30.20 2.44
CA GLU A 234 9.97 30.88 2.05
C GLU A 234 9.90 31.45 0.62
N TRP A 235 9.20 30.78 -0.30
CA TRP A 235 9.03 31.26 -1.70
C TRP A 235 8.12 32.47 -1.82
N ILE A 236 7.09 32.55 -0.98
CA ILE A 236 6.11 33.65 -1.01
C ILE A 236 6.60 34.87 -0.22
N LYS A 237 7.57 34.71 0.68
CA LYS A 237 8.04 35.74 1.60
C LYS A 237 8.58 36.97 0.87
N GLY A 238 8.02 38.13 1.19
CA GLY A 238 8.47 39.42 0.65
C GLY A 238 8.13 39.66 -0.82
N LYS A 239 7.37 38.75 -1.43
CA LYS A 239 6.82 38.92 -2.79
C LYS A 239 5.65 39.88 -2.74
N LYS A 240 5.38 40.54 -3.86
CA LYS A 240 4.28 41.50 -4.05
C LYS A 240 3.58 41.24 -5.38
N GLY A 241 2.40 41.84 -5.57
CA GLY A 241 1.62 41.71 -6.80
C GLY A 241 0.68 40.51 -6.78
N LYS A 242 0.20 40.15 -7.97
CA LYS A 242 -0.86 39.15 -8.11
C LYS A 242 -0.30 37.73 -8.09
N ALA A 243 -1.03 36.81 -7.47
CA ALA A 243 -0.74 35.40 -7.50
C ALA A 243 -1.91 34.63 -8.10
N VAL A 244 -1.59 33.64 -8.91
CA VAL A 244 -2.56 32.67 -9.42
C VAL A 244 -2.33 31.36 -8.68
N VAL A 245 -3.39 30.76 -8.16
CA VAL A 245 -3.35 29.46 -7.50
C VAL A 245 -4.42 28.59 -8.13
N ILE A 246 -4.08 27.37 -8.50
CA ILE A 246 -4.95 26.50 -9.31
C ILE A 246 -5.01 25.13 -8.65
N GLY A 247 -6.20 24.62 -8.39
CA GLY A 247 -6.43 23.31 -7.80
C GLY A 247 -7.53 23.33 -6.75
N ARG A 248 -7.93 22.14 -6.30
CA ARG A 248 -9.15 21.93 -5.51
C ARG A 248 -8.91 21.55 -4.05
N ASP A 249 -7.66 21.20 -3.72
CA ASP A 249 -7.38 20.46 -2.49
C ASP A 249 -6.96 21.35 -1.32
N SER A 250 -6.98 20.79 -0.10
CA SER A 250 -6.68 21.53 1.12
C SER A 250 -5.29 22.16 1.15
N LEU A 251 -4.31 21.63 0.41
CA LEU A 251 -2.99 22.28 0.29
C LEU A 251 -3.10 23.52 -0.61
N THR A 252 -3.77 23.42 -1.75
CA THR A 252 -4.01 24.54 -2.69
C THR A 252 -4.67 25.73 -2.00
N HIS A 253 -5.73 25.46 -1.24
CA HIS A 253 -6.44 26.48 -0.48
C HIS A 253 -5.59 27.16 0.57
N ARG A 254 -4.71 26.40 1.23
CA ARG A 254 -3.75 26.98 2.19
C ARG A 254 -2.70 27.84 1.52
N ILE A 255 -2.23 27.47 0.34
CA ILE A 255 -1.32 28.29 -0.44
C ILE A 255 -1.99 29.62 -0.76
N ALA A 256 -3.22 29.57 -1.29
CA ALA A 256 -3.99 30.77 -1.63
C ALA A 256 -4.23 31.66 -0.39
N TYR A 257 -4.64 31.05 0.72
CA TYR A 257 -4.88 31.76 1.96
C TYR A 257 -3.60 32.37 2.56
N ASP A 258 -2.51 31.61 2.72
CA ASP A 258 -1.25 32.12 3.27
C ASP A 258 -0.64 33.24 2.41
N ILE A 259 -0.85 33.20 1.08
CA ILE A 259 -0.47 34.30 0.19
C ILE A 259 -1.34 35.54 0.43
N SER A 260 -2.66 35.36 0.51
CA SER A 260 -3.62 36.47 0.69
C SER A 260 -3.53 37.18 2.05
N LEU A 261 -2.80 36.62 3.01
CA LEU A 261 -2.51 37.28 4.29
C LEU A 261 -1.33 38.26 4.22
N GLN A 262 -0.57 38.25 3.13
CA GLN A 262 0.61 39.11 3.00
C GLN A 262 0.27 40.49 2.45
N PRO A 263 0.99 41.54 2.89
CA PRO A 263 0.76 42.88 2.39
C PRO A 263 1.06 42.99 0.90
N ASP A 264 0.28 43.80 0.19
CA ASP A 264 0.42 44.04 -1.26
C ASP A 264 0.29 42.77 -2.13
N ARG A 265 -0.50 41.80 -1.68
CA ARG A 265 -0.87 40.61 -2.45
C ARG A 265 -2.35 40.62 -2.83
N GLU A 266 -2.63 40.02 -3.98
CA GLU A 266 -3.98 39.75 -4.48
C GLU A 266 -3.93 38.37 -5.13
N VAL A 267 -4.85 37.48 -4.76
CA VAL A 267 -4.80 36.06 -5.08
C VAL A 267 -6.03 35.67 -5.88
N PHE A 268 -5.80 34.96 -6.99
CA PHE A 268 -6.85 34.41 -7.84
C PHE A 268 -6.75 32.89 -7.75
N LEU A 269 -7.68 32.30 -7.01
CA LEU A 269 -7.78 30.86 -6.78
C LEU A 269 -8.80 30.25 -7.74
N PHE A 270 -8.35 29.35 -8.60
CA PHE A 270 -9.20 28.60 -9.53
C PHE A 270 -9.52 27.22 -8.96
N ASP A 271 -10.78 27.01 -8.62
CA ASP A 271 -11.32 25.79 -8.05
C ASP A 271 -12.76 25.56 -8.52
N ASP A 272 -13.00 24.55 -9.35
CA ASP A 272 -14.30 24.22 -9.91
C ASP A 272 -15.16 23.29 -9.04
N GLU A 273 -14.59 22.55 -8.07
CA GLU A 273 -15.32 21.50 -7.33
C GLU A 273 -15.44 21.78 -5.82
N HIS A 274 -14.52 22.56 -5.26
CA HIS A 274 -14.48 23.02 -3.85
C HIS A 274 -14.26 21.92 -2.80
N ASP A 275 -14.15 20.63 -3.16
CA ASP A 275 -13.88 19.46 -2.31
C ASP A 275 -14.60 19.43 -0.93
N GLY A 276 -15.71 20.17 -0.79
CA GLY A 276 -16.41 20.37 0.49
C GLY A 276 -15.61 21.12 1.57
N ILE A 277 -14.57 21.86 1.19
CA ILE A 277 -13.69 22.56 2.14
C ILE A 277 -14.32 23.92 2.50
N GLU A 278 -14.43 24.22 3.80
CA GLU A 278 -14.83 25.56 4.26
C GLU A 278 -13.65 26.54 4.17
N PHE A 279 -13.88 27.70 3.55
CA PHE A 279 -12.84 28.69 3.29
C PHE A 279 -12.95 29.94 4.16
N ASN A 280 -11.81 30.37 4.66
CA ASN A 280 -11.65 31.71 5.21
C ASN A 280 -11.39 32.67 4.05
N VAL A 281 -12.43 33.30 3.54
CA VAL A 281 -12.31 34.31 2.48
C VAL A 281 -11.87 35.63 3.12
N ASN A 282 -11.00 36.37 2.41
CA ASN A 282 -10.65 37.74 2.73
C ASN A 282 -10.68 38.59 1.46
N ASP A 283 -10.58 39.91 1.62
CA ASP A 283 -10.72 40.87 0.51
C ASP A 283 -9.65 40.71 -0.58
N GLN A 284 -8.53 40.05 -0.28
CA GLN A 284 -7.41 39.81 -1.20
C GLN A 284 -7.47 38.43 -1.89
N LEU A 285 -8.47 37.60 -1.56
CA LEU A 285 -8.64 36.25 -2.10
C LEU A 285 -9.89 36.18 -2.98
N HIS A 286 -9.67 36.06 -4.28
CA HIS A 286 -10.71 35.90 -5.30
C HIS A 286 -10.82 34.43 -5.69
N ILE A 287 -11.93 33.80 -5.32
CA ILE A 287 -12.23 32.40 -5.69
C ILE A 287 -13.00 32.41 -7.01
N ILE A 288 -12.52 31.63 -7.98
CA ILE A 288 -13.05 31.50 -9.33
C ILE A 288 -13.47 30.05 -9.54
N ASN A 289 -14.76 29.84 -9.76
CA ASN A 289 -15.38 28.52 -9.82
C ASN A 289 -15.27 27.91 -11.21
N GLU A 290 -14.05 27.82 -11.74
CA GLU A 290 -13.77 27.40 -13.12
C GLU A 290 -12.55 26.49 -13.18
N PHE A 291 -12.61 25.50 -14.08
CA PHE A 291 -11.49 24.63 -14.39
C PHE A 291 -10.51 25.35 -15.32
N ALA A 292 -9.37 25.78 -14.80
CA ALA A 292 -8.39 26.57 -15.55
C ALA A 292 -7.26 25.71 -16.13
N CYS A 293 -7.36 25.39 -17.43
CA CYS A 293 -6.36 24.60 -18.15
C CYS A 293 -5.66 25.40 -19.25
N PHE A 294 -6.25 26.52 -19.69
CA PHE A 294 -5.71 27.39 -20.73
C PHE A 294 -5.39 28.80 -20.21
N LEU A 295 -4.45 29.47 -20.88
CA LEU A 295 -4.17 30.88 -20.60
C LEU A 295 -5.39 31.80 -20.80
N SER A 296 -6.33 31.43 -21.66
CA SER A 296 -7.59 32.17 -21.86
C SER A 296 -8.41 32.22 -20.58
N ASP A 297 -8.43 31.12 -19.84
CA ASP A 297 -9.23 30.95 -18.64
C ASP A 297 -8.69 31.88 -17.54
N LEU A 298 -7.36 31.92 -17.39
CA LEU A 298 -6.72 32.84 -16.47
C LEU A 298 -6.93 34.32 -16.88
N ARG A 299 -6.77 34.63 -18.17
CA ARG A 299 -6.88 36.00 -18.69
C ARG A 299 -8.28 36.59 -18.59
N ALA A 300 -9.31 35.76 -18.48
CA ALA A 300 -10.68 36.23 -18.26
C ALA A 300 -10.82 36.97 -16.92
N HIS A 301 -9.98 36.64 -15.94
CA HIS A 301 -10.10 37.14 -14.56
C HIS A 301 -8.89 37.95 -14.09
N VAL A 302 -7.69 37.66 -14.61
CA VAL A 302 -6.46 38.32 -14.18
C VAL A 302 -5.55 38.71 -15.35
N LYS A 303 -4.98 39.93 -15.27
CA LYS A 303 -3.93 40.37 -16.18
C LYS A 303 -2.63 39.67 -15.83
N LEU A 304 -2.23 38.72 -16.67
CA LEU A 304 -1.05 37.89 -16.43
C LEU A 304 0.26 38.69 -16.41
N GLU A 305 0.29 39.90 -16.97
CA GLU A 305 1.44 40.82 -16.89
C GLU A 305 1.67 41.39 -15.48
N GLU A 306 0.67 41.31 -14.60
CA GLU A 306 0.73 41.78 -13.21
C GLU A 306 0.92 40.61 -12.21
N VAL A 307 0.93 39.37 -12.72
CA VAL A 307 1.13 38.16 -11.91
C VAL A 307 2.62 37.96 -11.66
N THR A 308 2.99 37.71 -10.42
CA THR A 308 4.38 37.44 -10.03
C THR A 308 4.62 35.98 -9.71
N GLN A 309 3.59 35.25 -9.27
CA GLN A 309 3.69 33.83 -8.93
C GLN A 309 2.46 33.05 -9.41
N ALA A 310 2.69 31.83 -9.89
CA ALA A 310 1.65 30.87 -10.23
C ALA A 310 1.89 29.54 -9.52
N PHE A 311 0.88 29.01 -8.84
CA PHE A 311 0.89 27.71 -8.18
C PHE A 311 -0.10 26.78 -8.88
N ILE A 312 0.37 25.69 -9.47
CA ILE A 312 -0.42 24.70 -10.19
C ILE A 312 -0.44 23.41 -9.39
N CYS A 313 -1.59 23.09 -8.80
CA CYS A 313 -1.75 22.06 -7.77
C CYS A 313 -2.75 20.97 -8.18
N TRP A 314 -2.90 20.69 -9.48
CA TRP A 314 -3.75 19.61 -9.95
C TRP A 314 -3.37 18.28 -9.31
N LYS A 315 -4.40 17.53 -8.88
CA LYS A 315 -4.24 16.34 -8.03
C LYS A 315 -4.40 15.04 -8.82
N ARG A 316 -5.23 15.04 -9.87
CA ARG A 316 -5.59 13.81 -10.58
C ARG A 316 -4.54 13.51 -11.65
N ASP A 317 -4.21 12.23 -11.81
CA ASP A 317 -3.27 11.81 -12.84
C ASP A 317 -3.73 12.16 -14.25
N SER A 318 -5.05 12.18 -14.46
CA SER A 318 -5.67 12.61 -15.70
C SER A 318 -5.49 14.09 -16.03
N GLU A 319 -4.99 14.90 -15.10
CA GLU A 319 -4.84 16.37 -15.22
C GLU A 319 -3.38 16.80 -15.37
N PHE A 320 -2.45 15.84 -15.44
CA PHE A 320 -1.03 16.14 -15.59
C PHE A 320 -0.70 16.79 -16.93
N ASP A 321 -1.38 16.39 -18.00
CA ASP A 321 -1.20 16.98 -19.32
C ASP A 321 -1.59 18.46 -19.33
N GLU A 322 -2.69 18.81 -18.66
CA GLU A 322 -3.16 20.18 -18.48
C GLU A 322 -2.20 20.99 -17.60
N SER A 323 -1.71 20.41 -16.51
CA SER A 323 -0.71 21.02 -15.62
C SER A 323 0.57 21.37 -16.38
N LEU A 324 1.08 20.43 -17.17
CA LEU A 324 2.28 20.61 -17.97
C LEU A 324 2.06 21.61 -19.11
N TYR A 325 0.92 21.50 -19.81
CA TYR A 325 0.54 22.44 -20.85
C TYR A 325 0.53 23.87 -20.30
N LEU A 326 -0.18 24.11 -19.19
CA LEU A 326 -0.32 25.44 -18.61
C LEU A 326 1.04 25.98 -18.12
N THR A 327 1.83 25.14 -17.46
CA THR A 327 3.22 25.43 -17.08
C THR A 327 4.04 25.91 -18.28
N SER A 328 4.01 25.15 -19.39
CA SER A 328 4.76 25.49 -20.59
C SER A 328 4.31 26.84 -21.19
N LYS A 329 3.00 27.11 -21.20
CA LYS A 329 2.45 28.34 -21.79
C LYS A 329 2.74 29.57 -20.92
N LEU A 330 2.67 29.44 -19.60
CA LEU A 330 3.06 30.49 -18.67
C LEU A 330 4.55 30.80 -18.81
N SER A 331 5.41 29.77 -18.78
CA SER A 331 6.86 29.94 -18.88
C SER A 331 7.28 30.61 -20.19
N LEU A 332 6.74 30.16 -21.33
CA LEU A 332 7.12 30.66 -22.65
C LEU A 332 6.60 32.08 -22.94
N ARG A 333 5.43 32.46 -22.41
CA ARG A 333 4.81 33.77 -22.71
C ARG A 333 5.02 34.81 -21.62
N PHE A 334 5.24 34.37 -20.39
CA PHE A 334 5.35 35.21 -19.21
C PHE A 334 6.54 34.75 -18.35
N PRO A 335 7.78 34.86 -18.87
CA PRO A 335 8.98 34.34 -18.19
C PRO A 335 9.33 35.04 -16.87
N HIS A 336 8.61 36.11 -16.51
CA HIS A 336 8.75 36.81 -15.24
C HIS A 336 7.92 36.17 -14.11
N ILE A 337 6.95 35.32 -14.44
CA ILE A 337 6.13 34.62 -13.46
C ILE A 337 6.96 33.47 -12.89
N GLU A 338 7.10 33.44 -11.57
CA GLU A 338 7.64 32.27 -10.88
C GLU A 338 6.58 31.18 -10.83
N ILE A 339 6.86 30.03 -11.44
CA ILE A 339 5.89 28.94 -11.56
C ILE A 339 6.27 27.82 -10.59
N TYR A 340 5.31 27.41 -9.77
CA TYR A 340 5.42 26.34 -8.81
C TYR A 340 4.40 25.26 -9.18
N VAL A 341 4.86 24.04 -9.40
CA VAL A 341 4.00 22.94 -9.84
C VAL A 341 4.07 21.82 -8.83
N ARG A 342 2.89 21.37 -8.39
CA ARG A 342 2.79 20.18 -7.57
C ARG A 342 2.96 18.96 -8.45
N ILE A 343 3.89 18.08 -8.08
CA ILE A 343 4.12 16.82 -8.78
C ILE A 343 4.22 15.70 -7.76
N PHE A 344 3.52 14.60 -8.04
CA PHE A 344 3.59 13.37 -7.23
C PHE A 344 4.52 12.33 -7.87
N ASP A 345 4.52 12.27 -9.20
CA ASP A 345 5.39 11.42 -10.02
C ASP A 345 6.69 12.12 -10.41
N GLU A 346 7.80 11.62 -9.88
CA GLU A 346 9.11 12.22 -10.06
C GLU A 346 9.67 12.06 -11.49
N GLU A 347 9.11 11.16 -12.29
CA GLU A 347 9.47 11.05 -13.71
C GLU A 347 9.12 12.33 -14.50
N LEU A 348 8.17 13.12 -13.99
CA LEU A 348 7.74 14.39 -14.59
C LEU A 348 8.52 15.60 -14.08
N THR A 349 9.37 15.45 -13.07
CA THR A 349 10.13 16.56 -12.48
C THR A 349 11.02 17.24 -13.52
N ASP A 350 11.83 16.46 -14.25
CA ASP A 350 12.74 16.99 -15.27
C ASP A 350 11.97 17.74 -16.38
N LEU A 351 10.78 17.25 -16.73
CA LEU A 351 9.95 17.82 -17.78
C LEU A 351 9.39 19.19 -17.37
N VAL A 352 9.00 19.35 -16.10
CA VAL A 352 8.53 20.63 -15.56
C VAL A 352 9.70 21.60 -15.35
N GLU A 353 10.85 21.12 -14.89
CA GLU A 353 12.05 21.94 -14.71
C GLU A 353 12.59 22.51 -16.04
N ASN A 354 12.41 21.79 -17.16
CA ASN A 354 12.70 22.31 -18.50
C ASN A 354 11.90 23.59 -18.87
N TYR A 355 10.80 23.86 -18.17
CA TYR A 355 10.02 25.08 -18.30
C TYR A 355 10.31 26.11 -17.19
N ASN A 356 11.47 26.04 -16.53
CA ASN A 356 11.87 26.94 -15.43
C ASN A 356 10.86 26.99 -14.27
N ALA A 357 10.11 25.90 -14.06
CA ALA A 357 9.17 25.79 -12.97
C ALA A 357 9.78 24.99 -11.80
N THR A 358 9.42 25.34 -10.57
CA THR A 358 9.87 24.67 -9.35
C THR A 358 8.85 23.62 -8.92
N THR A 359 9.29 22.41 -8.67
CA THR A 359 8.41 21.31 -8.25
C THR A 359 8.30 21.25 -6.73
N PHE A 360 7.13 20.84 -6.21
CA PHE A 360 6.93 20.71 -4.77
C PHE A 360 5.94 19.61 -4.38
N SER A 361 5.94 19.27 -3.08
CA SER A 361 5.12 18.20 -2.48
C SER A 361 5.34 16.81 -3.12
N THR A 362 6.58 16.52 -3.53
CA THR A 362 6.93 15.20 -4.08
C THR A 362 6.88 14.11 -3.01
N SER A 363 6.57 12.90 -3.45
CA SER A 363 6.50 11.72 -2.58
C SER A 363 7.85 11.39 -1.93
N SER A 364 8.99 11.54 -2.63
CA SER A 364 10.30 11.29 -2.02
C SER A 364 10.69 12.36 -1.01
N ASN A 365 10.31 13.62 -1.20
CA ASN A 365 10.56 14.63 -0.18
C ASN A 365 9.75 14.34 1.09
N ALA A 366 8.47 13.98 0.94
CA ALA A 366 7.63 13.58 2.07
C ALA A 366 8.21 12.35 2.78
N PHE A 367 8.65 11.33 2.03
CA PHE A 367 9.31 10.15 2.60
C PHE A 367 10.58 10.52 3.37
N ARG A 368 11.47 11.33 2.79
CA ARG A 368 12.69 11.82 3.46
C ARG A 368 12.39 12.60 4.74
N MET A 369 11.32 13.38 4.77
CA MET A 369 10.89 14.10 5.97
C MET A 369 10.33 13.15 7.03
N LEU A 370 9.59 12.11 6.63
CA LEU A 370 9.13 11.05 7.52
C LEU A 370 10.31 10.26 8.10
N GLN A 371 11.34 9.96 7.30
CA GLN A 371 12.56 9.27 7.76
C GLN A 371 13.28 10.03 8.90
N LYS A 372 13.15 11.37 8.95
CA LYS A 372 13.71 12.19 10.04
C LYS A 372 12.90 12.10 11.34
N GLN A 373 11.66 11.61 11.28
CA GLN A 373 10.78 11.47 12.44
C GLN A 373 10.81 10.08 13.07
N VAL A 374 11.39 9.10 12.39
CA VAL A 374 11.52 7.74 12.90
C VAL A 374 12.84 7.54 13.66
N PRO A 375 12.90 6.66 14.67
CA PRO A 375 14.15 6.28 15.31
C PRO A 375 15.00 5.45 14.35
N SER A 376 16.30 5.35 14.62
CA SER A 376 17.25 4.52 13.85
C SER A 376 16.89 3.02 13.80
N SER A 377 16.05 2.55 14.72
CA SER A 377 15.55 1.18 14.73
C SER A 377 14.39 0.94 13.75
N SER A 378 13.77 1.98 13.18
CA SER A 378 12.66 1.86 12.23
C SER A 378 13.07 1.16 10.94
N ALA A 379 12.12 0.48 10.27
CA ALA A 379 12.38 -0.14 8.97
C ALA A 379 12.64 0.89 7.86
N ILE A 380 12.15 2.12 8.02
CA ILE A 380 12.39 3.19 7.05
C ILE A 380 13.53 4.13 7.44
N ALA A 381 14.24 3.88 8.56
CA ALA A 381 15.38 4.70 8.92
C ALA A 381 16.45 4.65 7.80
N PRO A 382 17.08 5.78 7.44
CA PRO A 382 18.16 5.80 6.46
C PRO A 382 19.28 4.85 6.91
N LYS A 383 19.59 3.85 6.08
CA LYS A 383 20.75 2.98 6.35
C LYS A 383 22.00 3.76 5.95
N LEU A 384 23.00 3.80 6.82
CA LEU A 384 24.32 4.31 6.44
C LEU A 384 24.85 3.36 5.36
N ASP A 385 25.21 3.90 4.20
CA ASP A 385 25.86 3.11 3.14
C ASP A 385 27.11 2.43 3.72
N GLU A 386 27.17 1.10 3.67
CA GLU A 386 28.35 0.29 4.05
C GLU A 386 29.42 0.29 2.95
#